data_AF-A0A0S4MTQ3-F1
#
_entry.id   AF-A0A0S4MTQ3-F1
#
_cell.length_a   1.000
_cell.length_b   1.000
_cell.length_c   1.000
_cell.angle_alpha   90.00
_cell.angle_beta   90.00
_cell.angle_gamma   90.00
#
_symmetry.space_group_name_H-M   'P 1'
#
loop_
_entity.id
_entity.type
_entity.pdbx_description
1 polymer ?
#
loop_
_entity_poly.entity_id
_entity_poly.type
_entity_poly.pdbx_seq_one_letter_code
_entity_poly.pdbx_strand_id
1 'polypeptide(L)'
;MLQEIIKLDKGIFYLLNGQISNPVLDVIMPFVTSDFNLRVFLVILWLYFIFFGGRKGRTLALLLIPAVALSDILSSHIIKPLIGRIRPCHELEGVRLLVGCGSGLSFPSSHAVNSFTTATLISKFYRNLRIYLFSLASLIAFSRIYVGVHYPLDVISGAIIGLGVGILITSLWNTVENYVWRKQKLNSKSEKNFK
;
A
#
# COMPACT_ATOMS: atom_id res chain seq x y z
N MET A 1 -18.98 -5.16 -22.36
CA MET A 1 -18.70 -5.35 -20.92
C MET A 1 -17.49 -4.55 -20.44
N LEU A 2 -16.27 -4.77 -20.95
CA LEU A 2 -15.07 -4.03 -20.51
C LEU A 2 -15.19 -2.51 -20.73
N GLN A 3 -15.71 -2.08 -21.89
CA GLN A 3 -15.90 -0.66 -22.19
C GLN A 3 -16.89 0.02 -21.23
N GLU A 4 -17.94 -0.70 -20.82
CA GLU A 4 -18.91 -0.20 -19.82
C GLU A 4 -18.25 0.00 -18.46
N ILE A 5 -17.36 -0.92 -18.06
CA ILE A 5 -16.59 -0.79 -16.82
C ILE A 5 -15.67 0.44 -16.87
N ILE A 6 -14.98 0.66 -17.99
CA ILE A 6 -14.11 1.82 -18.17
C ILE A 6 -14.91 3.12 -18.15
N LYS A 7 -16.08 3.14 -18.82
CA LYS A 7 -16.98 4.29 -18.84
C LYS A 7 -17.51 4.60 -17.44
N LEU A 8 -17.91 3.56 -16.69
CA LEU A 8 -18.34 3.70 -15.29
C LEU A 8 -17.20 4.24 -14.41
N ASP A 9 -15.98 3.72 -14.56
CA ASP A 9 -14.81 4.16 -13.80
C ASP A 9 -14.48 5.65 -14.05
N LYS A 10 -14.57 6.10 -15.31
CA LYS A 10 -14.46 7.52 -15.67
C LYS A 10 -15.60 8.36 -15.10
N GLY A 11 -16.84 7.86 -15.15
CA GLY A 11 -18.00 8.53 -14.55
C GLY A 11 -17.86 8.72 -13.04
N ILE A 12 -17.47 7.68 -12.33
CA ILE A 12 -17.19 7.74 -10.88
C ILE A 12 -16.03 8.70 -10.60
N PHE A 13 -14.97 8.67 -11.42
CA PHE A 13 -13.87 9.63 -11.29
C PHE A 13 -14.37 11.08 -11.34
N TYR A 14 -15.20 11.47 -12.31
CA TYR A 14 -15.75 12.83 -12.40
C TYR A 14 -16.61 13.20 -11.18
N LEU A 15 -17.41 12.27 -10.66
CA LEU A 15 -18.18 12.49 -9.44
C LEU A 15 -17.26 12.77 -8.24
N LEU A 16 -16.22 11.95 -8.05
CA LEU A 16 -15.33 12.04 -6.88
C LEU A 16 -14.36 13.23 -6.97
N ASN A 17 -13.76 13.49 -8.14
CA ASN A 17 -12.81 14.58 -8.34
C ASN A 17 -13.52 15.95 -8.44
N GLY A 18 -14.74 15.97 -8.99
CA GLY A 18 -15.56 17.18 -9.18
C GLY A 18 -16.48 17.48 -8.00
N GLN A 19 -17.49 16.63 -7.75
CA GLN A 19 -18.63 16.97 -6.89
C GLN A 19 -18.32 16.92 -5.38
N ILE A 20 -17.38 16.08 -4.95
CA ILE A 20 -16.98 15.98 -3.52
C ILE A 20 -16.00 17.09 -3.12
N SER A 21 -15.55 17.89 -4.09
CA SER A 21 -14.52 18.88 -3.86
C SER A 21 -14.96 19.99 -2.91
N ASN A 22 -14.03 20.40 -2.04
CA ASN A 22 -14.21 21.56 -1.17
C ASN A 22 -12.85 22.13 -0.74
N PRO A 23 -12.79 23.41 -0.32
CA PRO A 23 -11.54 24.09 -0.01
C PRO A 23 -10.69 23.42 1.08
N VAL A 24 -11.33 22.77 2.06
CA VAL A 24 -10.63 22.09 3.14
C VAL A 24 -9.89 20.86 2.61
N LEU A 25 -10.59 20.02 1.85
CA LEU A 25 -9.99 18.84 1.23
C LEU A 25 -8.96 19.19 0.15
N ASP A 26 -9.11 20.32 -0.53
CA ASP A 26 -8.12 20.81 -1.51
C ASP A 26 -6.76 21.13 -0.88
N VAL A 27 -6.73 21.48 0.41
CA VAL A 27 -5.48 21.67 1.17
C VAL A 27 -4.98 20.35 1.74
N ILE A 28 -5.87 19.52 2.30
CA ILE A 28 -5.49 18.29 3.01
C ILE A 28 -5.02 17.19 2.07
N MET A 29 -5.72 16.96 0.95
CA MET A 29 -5.48 15.79 0.10
C MET A 29 -4.11 15.82 -0.60
N PRO A 30 -3.59 16.97 -1.10
CA PRO A 30 -2.22 17.06 -1.58
C PRO A 30 -1.18 16.73 -0.51
N PHE A 31 -1.42 17.14 0.74
CA PHE A 31 -0.52 16.84 1.86
C PHE A 31 -0.52 15.34 2.20
N VAL A 32 -1.70 14.73 2.28
CA VAL A 32 -1.89 13.28 2.55
C VAL A 32 -1.19 12.43 1.52
N THR A 33 -1.23 12.83 0.25
CA THR A 33 -0.69 12.03 -0.84
C THR A 33 0.75 12.34 -1.23
N SER A 34 1.40 13.31 -0.59
CA SER A 34 2.77 13.69 -0.97
C SER A 34 3.73 12.51 -0.81
N ASP A 35 4.42 12.13 -1.90
CA ASP A 35 5.42 11.06 -1.90
C ASP A 35 6.51 11.29 -0.85
N PHE A 36 6.94 12.54 -0.69
CA PHE A 36 7.91 12.91 0.33
C PHE A 36 7.36 12.66 1.74
N ASN A 37 6.15 13.14 2.02
CA ASN A 37 5.52 12.98 3.34
C ASN A 37 5.31 11.51 3.69
N LEU A 38 4.84 10.70 2.73
CA LEU A 38 4.62 9.27 2.92
C LEU A 38 5.93 8.51 3.17
N ARG A 39 7.00 8.83 2.44
CA ARG A 39 8.32 8.24 2.67
C ARG A 39 8.89 8.63 4.02
N VAL A 40 8.81 9.90 4.40
CA VAL A 40 9.25 10.39 5.72
C VAL A 40 8.46 9.68 6.83
N PHE A 41 7.13 9.60 6.69
CA PHE A 41 6.28 8.88 7.64
C PHE A 41 6.68 7.40 7.77
N LEU A 42 6.89 6.71 6.65
CA LEU A 42 7.34 5.31 6.63
C LEU A 42 8.70 5.14 7.30
N VAL A 43 9.67 6.03 7.05
CA VAL A 43 10.99 5.99 7.68
C VAL A 43 10.90 6.21 9.18
N ILE A 44 10.12 7.20 9.64
CA ILE A 44 9.91 7.44 11.08
C ILE A 44 9.28 6.21 11.74
N LEU A 45 8.24 5.65 11.12
CA LEU A 45 7.57 4.45 11.61
C LEU A 45 8.52 3.23 11.67
N TRP A 46 9.37 3.09 10.64
CA TRP A 46 10.38 2.04 10.58
C TRP A 46 11.41 2.19 11.70
N LEU A 47 11.96 3.38 11.91
CA LEU A 47 12.88 3.68 13.01
C LEU A 47 12.22 3.43 14.37
N TYR A 48 10.97 3.85 14.55
CA TYR A 48 10.21 3.57 15.77
C TYR A 48 10.14 2.08 16.08
N PHE A 49 9.80 1.24 15.10
CA PHE A 49 9.73 -0.21 15.31
C PHE A 49 11.10 -0.86 15.55
N ILE A 50 12.17 -0.34 14.96
CA ILE A 50 13.54 -0.82 15.18
C ILE A 50 14.00 -0.54 16.63
N PHE A 51 13.83 0.69 17.10
CA PHE A 51 14.34 1.12 18.40
C PHE A 51 13.41 0.78 19.57
N PHE A 52 12.09 0.96 19.40
CA PHE A 52 11.11 0.85 20.48
C PHE A 52 10.18 -0.36 20.37
N GLY A 53 10.17 -1.07 19.22
CA GLY A 53 9.23 -2.16 18.97
C GLY A 53 9.57 -3.52 19.60
N GLY A 54 10.71 -3.64 20.30
CA GLY A 54 11.20 -4.91 20.85
C GLY A 54 11.49 -5.95 19.75
N ARG A 55 11.53 -7.26 20.11
CA ARG A 55 11.76 -8.33 19.11
C ARG A 55 10.69 -8.33 18.01
N LYS A 56 9.42 -8.22 18.42
CA LYS A 56 8.26 -8.23 17.52
C LYS A 56 8.28 -7.07 16.52
N GLY A 57 8.53 -5.85 16.98
CA GLY A 57 8.61 -4.67 16.11
C GLY A 57 9.84 -4.67 15.21
N ARG A 58 10.99 -5.14 15.70
CA ARG A 58 12.18 -5.32 14.84
C ARG A 58 11.93 -6.31 13.70
N THR A 59 11.27 -7.43 13.98
CA THR A 59 10.84 -8.37 12.93
C THR A 59 9.92 -7.69 11.91
N LEU A 60 8.91 -6.95 12.38
CA LEU A 60 8.03 -6.18 11.49
C LEU A 60 8.81 -5.18 10.63
N ALA A 61 9.73 -4.42 11.21
CA ALA A 61 10.54 -3.43 10.50
C ALA A 61 11.42 -4.10 9.42
N LEU A 62 12.01 -5.25 9.72
CA LEU A 62 12.77 -6.04 8.74
C LEU A 62 11.89 -6.56 7.61
N LEU A 63 10.66 -6.99 7.90
CA LEU A 63 9.71 -7.48 6.89
C LEU A 63 9.08 -6.36 6.04
N LEU A 64 9.01 -5.12 6.56
CA LEU A 64 8.51 -3.96 5.79
C LEU A 64 9.37 -3.66 4.57
N ILE A 65 10.70 -3.86 4.65
CA ILE A 65 11.63 -3.62 3.55
C ILE A 65 11.29 -4.47 2.32
N PRO A 66 11.30 -5.81 2.37
CA PRO A 66 10.95 -6.63 1.22
C PRO A 66 9.49 -6.48 0.82
N ALA A 67 8.57 -6.18 1.75
CA ALA A 67 7.16 -5.97 1.42
C ALA A 67 6.93 -4.72 0.54
N VAL A 68 7.53 -3.59 0.90
CA VAL A 68 7.45 -2.35 0.11
C VAL A 68 8.23 -2.50 -1.20
N ALA A 69 9.43 -3.08 -1.16
CA ALA A 69 10.22 -3.33 -2.37
C ALA A 69 9.47 -4.21 -3.39
N LEU A 70 8.85 -5.31 -2.92
CA LEU A 70 8.03 -6.17 -3.78
C LEU A 70 6.80 -5.45 -4.32
N SER A 71 6.17 -4.61 -3.50
CA SER A 71 5.02 -3.78 -3.90
C SER A 71 5.37 -2.79 -5.01
N ASP A 72 6.52 -2.12 -4.90
CA ASP A 72 7.01 -1.17 -5.90
C ASP A 72 7.41 -1.88 -7.19
N ILE A 73 8.09 -3.02 -7.12
CA ILE A 73 8.45 -3.83 -8.29
C ILE A 73 7.19 -4.30 -9.03
N LEU A 74 6.24 -4.92 -8.30
CA LEU A 74 4.99 -5.42 -8.89
C LEU A 74 4.19 -4.29 -9.51
N SER A 75 3.97 -3.19 -8.78
CA SER A 75 3.13 -2.09 -9.27
C SER A 75 3.79 -1.31 -10.39
N SER A 76 5.02 -0.85 -10.19
CA SER A 76 5.65 0.17 -11.04
C SER A 76 6.44 -0.40 -12.21
N HIS A 77 7.06 -1.58 -12.04
CA HIS A 77 7.94 -2.17 -13.04
C HIS A 77 7.34 -3.35 -13.80
N ILE A 78 6.30 -3.98 -13.24
CA ILE A 78 5.63 -5.13 -13.88
C ILE A 78 4.25 -4.70 -14.39
N ILE A 79 3.31 -4.39 -13.49
CA ILE A 79 1.91 -4.22 -13.89
C ILE A 79 1.68 -2.94 -14.68
N LYS A 80 2.30 -1.81 -14.27
CA LYS A 80 2.18 -0.54 -15.01
C LYS A 80 2.54 -0.68 -16.49
N PRO A 81 3.76 -1.12 -16.87
CA PRO A 81 4.12 -1.27 -18.27
C PRO A 81 3.26 -2.28 -19.04
N LEU A 82 2.81 -3.36 -18.37
CA LEU A 82 1.95 -4.38 -18.99
C LEU A 82 0.56 -3.86 -19.35
N ILE A 83 -0.02 -3.01 -18.50
CA ILE A 83 -1.39 -2.52 -18.68
C ILE A 83 -1.42 -1.20 -19.49
N GLY A 84 -0.42 -0.33 -19.36
CA GLY A 84 -0.30 0.85 -20.22
C GLY A 84 -1.38 1.92 -20.00
N ARG A 85 -2.15 1.88 -18.90
CA ARG A 85 -3.29 2.79 -18.69
C ARG A 85 -2.82 4.24 -18.49
N ILE A 86 -3.34 5.16 -19.32
CA ILE A 86 -3.09 6.60 -19.22
C ILE A 86 -3.79 7.18 -17.98
N ARG A 87 -3.24 8.22 -17.36
CA ARG A 87 -3.85 8.88 -16.18
C ARG A 87 -5.01 9.78 -16.57
N PRO A 88 -5.98 10.02 -15.66
CA PRO A 88 -7.07 10.97 -15.90
C PRO A 88 -6.56 12.33 -16.36
N CYS A 89 -5.54 12.88 -15.69
CA CYS A 89 -4.97 14.20 -16.00
C CYS A 89 -4.25 14.32 -17.35
N HIS A 90 -4.01 13.21 -18.08
CA HIS A 90 -3.45 13.22 -19.44
C HIS A 90 -4.49 12.88 -20.52
N GLU A 91 -5.64 12.31 -20.14
CA GLU A 91 -6.62 11.75 -21.07
C GLU A 91 -7.97 12.49 -21.01
N LEU A 92 -8.36 12.95 -19.84
CA LEU A 92 -9.67 13.55 -19.59
C LEU A 92 -9.59 15.08 -19.56
N GLU A 93 -10.61 15.72 -20.14
CA GLU A 93 -10.82 17.15 -20.03
C GLU A 93 -11.52 17.51 -18.71
N GLY A 94 -11.28 18.73 -18.21
CA GLY A 94 -11.95 19.26 -17.02
C GLY A 94 -11.51 18.62 -15.69
N VAL A 95 -10.36 17.94 -15.65
CA VAL A 95 -9.83 17.33 -14.43
C VAL A 95 -9.38 18.41 -13.44
N ARG A 96 -9.85 18.30 -12.18
CA ARG A 96 -9.32 19.12 -11.08
C ARG A 96 -8.00 18.52 -10.59
N LEU A 97 -6.90 19.05 -11.11
CA LEU A 97 -5.56 18.60 -10.78
C LEU A 97 -4.97 19.45 -9.65
N LEU A 98 -4.70 18.82 -8.49
CA LEU A 98 -4.19 19.51 -7.30
C LEU A 98 -2.70 19.23 -7.02
N VAL A 99 -2.10 18.32 -7.78
CA VAL A 99 -0.68 17.95 -7.68
C VAL A 99 -0.12 17.76 -9.08
N GLY A 100 1.21 17.76 -9.25
CA GLY A 100 1.81 17.44 -10.54
C GLY A 100 1.31 16.10 -11.08
N CYS A 101 0.79 16.07 -12.32
CA CYS A 101 0.23 14.86 -12.93
C CYS A 101 1.28 13.74 -13.06
N GLY A 102 2.56 14.11 -13.23
CA GLY A 102 3.67 13.19 -13.49
C GLY A 102 3.58 12.53 -14.87
N SER A 103 4.67 12.00 -15.40
CA SER A 103 4.70 11.37 -16.73
C SER A 103 4.33 9.88 -16.73
N GLY A 104 4.06 9.29 -15.56
CA GLY A 104 3.88 7.84 -15.41
C GLY A 104 2.48 7.31 -15.70
N LEU A 105 2.37 5.99 -15.86
CA LEU A 105 1.11 5.28 -16.06
C LEU A 105 0.23 5.24 -14.80
N SER A 106 -1.08 5.05 -15.00
CA SER A 106 -2.11 5.10 -13.96
C SER A 106 -2.28 3.78 -13.21
N PHE A 107 -2.45 2.67 -13.91
CA PHE A 107 -2.83 1.40 -13.30
C PHE A 107 -1.63 0.52 -12.92
N PRO A 108 -1.56 -0.05 -11.70
CA PRO A 108 -2.35 0.28 -10.52
C PRO A 108 -1.78 1.52 -9.82
N SER A 109 -2.50 2.04 -8.83
CA SER A 109 -1.99 3.12 -7.98
C SER A 109 -0.94 2.60 -6.99
N SER A 110 0.33 2.98 -7.19
CA SER A 110 1.43 2.56 -6.29
C SER A 110 1.25 3.05 -4.85
N HIS A 111 0.62 4.22 -4.66
CA HIS A 111 0.27 4.71 -3.31
C HIS A 111 -0.71 3.75 -2.63
N ALA A 112 -1.77 3.32 -3.33
CA ALA A 112 -2.71 2.35 -2.79
C ALA A 112 -2.03 1.00 -2.51
N VAL A 113 -1.20 0.50 -3.43
CA VAL A 113 -0.46 -0.76 -3.22
C VAL A 113 0.39 -0.67 -1.95
N ASN A 114 1.26 0.33 -1.85
CA ASN A 114 2.18 0.46 -0.73
C ASN A 114 1.44 0.68 0.60
N SER A 115 0.45 1.57 0.64
CA SER A 115 -0.30 1.84 1.87
C SER A 115 -1.07 0.60 2.35
N PHE A 116 -1.70 -0.16 1.46
CA PHE A 116 -2.40 -1.39 1.84
C PHE A 116 -1.43 -2.54 2.19
N THR A 117 -0.27 -2.65 1.55
CA THR A 117 0.79 -3.59 1.96
C THR A 117 1.24 -3.29 3.38
N THR A 118 1.60 -2.04 3.66
CA THR A 118 2.05 -1.60 4.99
C THR A 118 0.96 -1.81 6.03
N ALA A 119 -0.28 -1.38 5.78
CA ALA A 119 -1.39 -1.56 6.70
C ALA A 119 -1.65 -3.05 7.00
N THR A 120 -1.62 -3.90 5.98
CA THR A 120 -1.79 -5.34 6.12
C THR A 120 -0.71 -5.94 7.00
N LEU A 121 0.56 -5.69 6.69
CA LEU A 121 1.68 -6.26 7.41
C LEU A 121 1.69 -5.80 8.87
N ILE A 122 1.56 -4.50 9.13
CA ILE A 122 1.54 -3.98 10.51
C ILE A 122 0.35 -4.54 11.28
N SER A 123 -0.84 -4.66 10.66
CA SER A 123 -2.04 -5.19 11.34
C SER A 123 -1.91 -6.65 11.79
N LYS A 124 -1.06 -7.44 11.13
CA LYS A 124 -0.77 -8.83 11.52
C LYS A 124 0.06 -8.90 12.81
N PHE A 125 0.92 -7.91 13.03
CA PHE A 125 1.68 -7.79 14.27
C PHE A 125 0.87 -7.03 15.32
N TYR A 126 0.19 -5.94 14.98
CA TYR A 126 -0.50 -5.05 15.90
C TYR A 126 -2.00 -4.95 15.56
N ARG A 127 -2.76 -6.00 15.90
CA ARG A 127 -4.20 -6.13 15.57
C ARG A 127 -5.04 -4.94 16.04
N ASN A 128 -4.70 -4.35 17.18
CA ASN A 128 -5.42 -3.21 17.77
C ASN A 128 -5.36 -1.95 16.88
N LEU A 129 -4.34 -1.85 16.02
CA LEU A 129 -4.16 -0.72 15.11
C LEU A 129 -4.85 -0.92 13.76
N ARG A 130 -5.46 -2.09 13.50
CA ARG A 130 -5.97 -2.48 12.19
C ARG A 130 -6.92 -1.44 11.59
N ILE A 131 -7.91 -0.98 12.35
CA ILE A 131 -8.90 -0.02 11.85
C ILE A 131 -8.20 1.28 11.45
N TYR A 132 -7.35 1.84 12.31
CA TYR A 132 -6.61 3.06 12.02
C TYR A 132 -5.71 2.94 10.78
N LEU A 133 -5.00 1.82 10.64
CA LEU A 133 -4.11 1.56 9.51
C LEU A 133 -4.86 1.48 8.18
N PHE A 134 -5.97 0.75 8.15
CA PHE A 134 -6.78 0.62 6.93
C PHE A 134 -7.57 1.90 6.62
N SER A 135 -8.00 2.67 7.63
CA SER A 135 -8.57 4.00 7.43
C SER A 135 -7.56 4.95 6.81
N LEU A 136 -6.32 4.97 7.33
CA LEU A 136 -5.24 5.79 6.75
C LEU A 136 -4.89 5.35 5.33
N ALA A 137 -4.76 4.04 5.08
CA ALA A 137 -4.49 3.52 3.74
C ALA A 137 -5.62 3.87 2.76
N SER A 138 -6.87 3.81 3.20
CA SER A 138 -8.05 4.20 2.41
C SER A 138 -8.06 5.70 2.13
N LEU A 139 -7.68 6.53 3.10
CA LEU A 139 -7.55 7.98 2.93
C LEU A 139 -6.46 8.33 1.90
N ILE A 140 -5.29 7.70 1.99
CA ILE A 140 -4.20 7.86 1.01
C ILE A 140 -4.66 7.40 -0.37
N ALA A 141 -5.29 6.24 -0.46
CA ALA A 141 -5.88 5.72 -1.70
C ALA A 141 -6.90 6.68 -2.32
N PHE A 142 -7.86 7.14 -1.54
CA PHE A 142 -8.90 8.08 -1.98
C PHE A 142 -8.31 9.42 -2.44
N SER A 143 -7.31 9.95 -1.72
CA SER A 143 -6.66 11.22 -2.07
C SER A 143 -6.10 11.21 -3.49
N ARG A 144 -5.69 10.05 -4.04
CA ARG A 144 -5.22 9.92 -5.42
C ARG A 144 -6.29 10.19 -6.48
N ILE A 145 -7.53 9.81 -6.20
CA ILE A 145 -8.68 10.11 -7.05
C ILE A 145 -9.01 11.59 -6.89
N TYR A 146 -9.06 12.05 -5.65
CA TYR A 146 -9.40 13.43 -5.31
C TYR A 146 -8.47 14.45 -5.98
N VAL A 147 -7.16 14.22 -5.98
CA VAL A 147 -6.18 15.14 -6.60
C VAL A 147 -6.06 14.99 -8.12
N GLY A 148 -6.82 14.08 -8.74
CA GLY A 148 -6.97 13.99 -10.20
C GLY A 148 -5.96 13.09 -10.93
N VAL A 149 -5.22 12.22 -10.23
CA VAL A 149 -4.10 11.47 -10.84
C VAL A 149 -4.34 9.97 -10.99
N HIS A 150 -5.41 9.42 -10.42
CA HIS A 150 -5.79 8.02 -10.58
C HIS A 150 -7.30 7.83 -10.70
N TYR A 151 -7.69 6.80 -11.44
CA TYR A 151 -9.06 6.33 -11.50
C TYR A 151 -9.42 5.43 -10.29
N PRO A 152 -10.72 5.30 -9.93
CA PRO A 152 -11.18 4.38 -8.89
C PRO A 152 -10.67 2.94 -9.05
N LEU A 153 -10.70 2.37 -10.26
CA LEU A 153 -10.18 1.01 -10.47
C LEU A 153 -8.67 0.88 -10.26
N ASP A 154 -7.89 1.93 -10.50
CA ASP A 154 -6.44 1.91 -10.23
C ASP A 154 -6.18 1.77 -8.73
N VAL A 155 -7.01 2.43 -7.93
CA VAL A 155 -6.92 2.48 -6.47
C VAL A 155 -7.45 1.19 -5.85
N ILE A 156 -8.60 0.70 -6.29
CA ILE A 156 -9.18 -0.57 -5.82
C ILE A 156 -8.23 -1.73 -6.14
N SER A 157 -7.72 -1.79 -7.37
CA SER A 157 -6.77 -2.83 -7.76
C SER A 157 -5.47 -2.70 -6.99
N GLY A 158 -4.99 -1.47 -6.76
CA GLY A 158 -3.84 -1.23 -5.90
C GLY A 158 -4.04 -1.76 -4.48
N ALA A 159 -5.19 -1.50 -3.87
CA ALA A 159 -5.54 -2.03 -2.55
C ALA A 159 -5.56 -3.56 -2.52
N ILE A 160 -6.15 -4.22 -3.52
CA ILE A 160 -6.18 -5.69 -3.63
C ILE A 160 -4.76 -6.26 -3.73
N ILE A 161 -3.92 -5.69 -4.59
CA ILE A 161 -2.52 -6.12 -4.75
C ILE A 161 -1.78 -5.93 -3.41
N GLY A 162 -1.93 -4.78 -2.76
CA GLY A 162 -1.27 -4.49 -1.49
C GLY A 162 -1.69 -5.44 -0.36
N LEU A 163 -2.99 -5.75 -0.25
CA LEU A 163 -3.50 -6.79 0.65
C LEU A 163 -2.83 -8.14 0.37
N GLY A 164 -2.75 -8.53 -0.90
CA GLY A 164 -2.12 -9.77 -1.34
C GLY A 164 -0.64 -9.86 -0.97
N VAL A 165 0.13 -8.81 -1.24
CA VAL A 165 1.57 -8.75 -0.90
C VAL A 165 1.77 -8.81 0.61
N GLY A 166 1.01 -8.04 1.39
CA GLY A 166 1.12 -8.07 2.86
C GLY A 166 0.78 -9.44 3.45
N ILE A 167 -0.24 -10.12 2.91
CA ILE A 167 -0.58 -11.50 3.30
C ILE A 167 0.54 -12.46 2.92
N LEU A 168 1.06 -12.38 1.69
CA LEU A 168 2.14 -13.24 1.20
C LEU A 168 3.37 -13.16 2.11
N ILE A 169 3.87 -11.96 2.37
CA ILE A 169 5.06 -11.75 3.22
C ILE A 169 4.83 -12.29 4.63
N THR A 170 3.65 -12.05 5.21
CA THR A 170 3.31 -12.58 6.54
C THR A 170 3.26 -14.10 6.55
N SER A 171 2.65 -14.72 5.55
CA SER A 171 2.54 -16.18 5.44
C SER A 171 3.91 -16.84 5.25
N LEU A 172 4.79 -16.24 4.46
CA LEU A 172 6.17 -16.69 4.30
C LEU A 172 6.93 -16.60 5.62
N TRP A 173 6.82 -15.48 6.33
CA TRP A 173 7.43 -15.31 7.65
C TRP A 173 6.96 -16.39 8.64
N ASN A 174 5.65 -16.60 8.77
CA ASN A 174 5.10 -17.60 9.68
C ASN A 174 5.60 -19.01 9.34
N THR A 175 5.78 -19.32 8.05
CA THR A 175 6.32 -20.61 7.60
C THR A 175 7.77 -20.78 8.05
N VAL A 176 8.61 -19.76 7.85
CA VAL A 176 10.01 -19.74 8.26
C VAL A 176 10.15 -19.83 9.78
N GLU A 177 9.38 -19.03 10.52
CA GLU A 177 9.40 -19.01 11.98
C GLU A 177 9.01 -20.38 12.57
N ASN A 178 7.95 -21.00 12.05
CA ASN A 178 7.52 -22.33 12.45
C ASN A 178 8.59 -23.40 12.15
N TYR A 179 9.25 -23.32 11.00
CA TYR A 179 10.32 -24.24 10.64
C TYR A 179 11.52 -24.12 11.60
N VAL A 180 11.96 -22.89 11.88
CA VAL A 180 13.08 -22.62 12.80
C VAL A 180 12.74 -23.11 14.22
N TRP A 181 11.53 -22.81 14.72
CA TRP A 181 11.08 -23.25 16.03
C TRP A 181 11.07 -24.78 16.16
N ARG A 182 10.57 -25.50 15.14
CA ARG A 182 10.56 -26.97 15.12
C ARG A 182 11.97 -27.54 15.19
N LYS A 183 12.92 -26.97 14.43
CA LYS A 183 14.32 -27.40 14.41
C LYS A 183 14.99 -27.20 15.77
N GLN A 184 14.79 -26.05 16.43
CA GLN A 184 15.31 -25.79 17.78
C GLN A 184 14.74 -26.75 18.82
N LYS A 185 13.44 -27.09 18.72
CA LYS A 185 12.79 -28.05 19.63
C LYS A 185 13.32 -29.48 19.45
N LEU A 186 13.68 -29.87 18.23
CA LEU A 186 14.29 -31.19 17.97
C LEU A 186 15.71 -31.27 18.55
N ASN A 187 16.54 -30.25 18.31
CA ASN A 187 17.91 -30.20 18.81
C ASN A 187 17.98 -30.19 20.35
N SER A 188 17.10 -29.44 21.00
CA SER A 188 17.03 -29.42 22.47
C SER A 188 16.55 -30.73 23.09
N LYS A 189 15.77 -31.54 22.37
CA LYS A 189 15.40 -32.90 22.80
C LYS A 189 16.54 -33.89 22.64
N SER A 190 17.31 -33.84 21.55
CA SER A 190 18.46 -34.72 21.38
C SER A 190 19.51 -34.49 22.46
N GLU A 191 19.85 -33.23 22.78
CA GLU A 191 20.83 -32.91 23.84
C GLU A 191 20.42 -33.41 25.23
N LYS A 192 19.13 -33.48 25.52
CA LYS A 192 18.61 -34.01 26.80
C LYS A 192 18.63 -35.53 26.89
N ASN A 193 18.68 -36.25 25.76
CA ASN A 193 18.75 -37.71 25.74
C ASN A 193 20.19 -38.25 25.82
N PHE A 194 21.19 -37.37 25.68
CA PHE A 194 22.62 -37.70 25.82
C PHE A 194 23.22 -37.28 27.18
N LYS A 195 22.40 -36.77 28.10
CA LYS A 195 22.75 -36.49 29.50
C LYS A 195 21.96 -37.40 30.41
#